data_AF-A0A815HJE0-F1
#
_entry.id   AF-A0A815HJE0-F1
#
_cell.length_a   1.000
_cell.length_b   1.000
_cell.length_c   1.000
_cell.angle_alpha   90.00
_cell.angle_beta   90.00
_cell.angle_gamma   90.00
#
_symmetry.space_group_name_H-M   'P 1'
#
loop_
_entity.id
_entity.type
_entity.pdbx_description
1 polymer ?
#
loop_
_entity_poly.entity_id
_entity_poly.type
_entity_poly.pdbx_seq_one_letter_code
_entity_poly.pdbx_strand_id
1 'polypeptide(L)'
;YRLSHPLSIGQIQFDQDQSPIALEPFTFSPYNTQNTITYYEAFWGLYLPITTTFRVCDIWRSFWVQRLLWDIGGRLVFGRSTIKQVRNSHSFIKDMNDEYQLYHQSARDIAQAGFWQSKEVDIMNAWLADLHSVGYSFPSIVLPFSSSSPSIIQKRAAVCVTGLAECIQEAWVPTYSTIFNHLQGDIDVFLFLSSSRKSKTNLFDINLKQIRSYLDSTVTILYEDRIIDPHIPLNCKTFYNPNMDRSHVMPYYQQLWGLAECFDLVKEYEQKMNIRYEFLIRARSDSVLDKVPRTLEPQNNLTLVIPNEYDFGGYNDRFAIGSMSIMKKYMRR
;
A
#
# COMPACT_ATOMS: atom_id res chain seq x y z
N TYR A 1 16.68 -17.30 -2.50
CA TYR A 1 16.40 -18.54 -1.74
C TYR A 1 14.92 -18.93 -1.76
N ARG A 2 13.97 -18.13 -1.22
CA ARG A 2 12.54 -18.52 -1.14
C ARG A 2 11.89 -18.87 -2.49
N LEU A 3 12.11 -18.05 -3.51
CA LEU A 3 11.54 -18.28 -4.85
C LEU A 3 12.19 -19.47 -5.58
N SER A 4 13.43 -19.81 -5.23
CA SER A 4 14.17 -20.92 -5.85
C SER A 4 14.07 -22.23 -5.07
N HIS A 5 13.70 -22.17 -3.79
CA HIS A 5 13.62 -23.34 -2.90
C HIS A 5 12.34 -23.30 -2.04
N PRO A 6 11.14 -23.29 -2.66
CA PRO A 6 9.88 -23.17 -1.94
C PRO A 6 9.63 -24.35 -0.98
N LEU A 7 10.12 -25.55 -1.32
CA LEU A 7 9.94 -26.77 -0.53
C LEU A 7 10.77 -26.80 0.76
N SER A 8 11.86 -26.04 0.84
CA SER A 8 12.69 -25.95 2.05
C SER A 8 12.24 -24.85 3.02
N ILE A 9 11.23 -24.05 2.64
CA ILE A 9 10.68 -23.00 3.50
C ILE A 9 10.08 -23.64 4.76
N GLY A 10 10.59 -23.22 5.93
CA GLY A 10 10.17 -23.75 7.23
C GLY A 10 10.90 -25.03 7.67
N GLN A 11 11.77 -25.58 6.82
CA GLN A 11 12.56 -26.79 7.12
C GLN A 11 14.06 -26.51 7.32
N ILE A 12 14.48 -25.25 7.20
CA ILE A 12 15.87 -24.85 7.47
C ILE A 12 16.16 -24.94 8.97
N GLN A 13 17.22 -25.68 9.31
CA GLN A 13 17.77 -25.73 10.65
C GLN A 13 19.02 -24.84 10.72
N PHE A 14 19.02 -23.90 11.67
CA PHE A 14 20.18 -23.05 11.93
C PHE A 14 21.06 -23.69 13.00
N ASP A 15 22.37 -23.58 12.82
CA ASP A 15 23.36 -23.97 13.82
C ASP A 15 23.14 -23.15 15.11
N GLN A 16 22.98 -23.86 16.23
CA GLN A 16 22.73 -23.27 17.55
C GLN A 16 24.02 -22.82 18.24
N ASP A 17 25.15 -23.41 17.85
CA ASP A 17 26.46 -23.18 18.45
C ASP A 17 27.30 -22.17 17.64
N GLN A 18 26.71 -21.60 16.59
CA GLN A 18 27.32 -20.55 15.78
C GLN A 18 27.69 -19.34 16.65
N SER A 19 28.98 -18.98 16.66
CA SER A 19 29.47 -17.78 17.35
C SER A 19 28.89 -16.51 16.71
N PRO A 20 28.56 -15.47 17.50
CA PRO A 20 28.04 -14.23 16.96
C PRO A 20 29.02 -13.57 15.98
N ILE A 21 28.50 -13.04 14.89
CA ILE A 21 29.27 -12.36 13.85
C ILE A 21 28.96 -10.87 13.91
N ALA A 22 29.95 -10.06 14.27
CA ALA A 22 29.86 -8.61 14.17
C ALA A 22 30.24 -8.16 12.76
N LEU A 23 29.43 -7.30 12.14
CA LEU A 23 29.80 -6.66 10.89
C LEU A 23 30.83 -5.55 11.14
N GLU A 24 31.83 -5.50 10.26
CA GLU A 24 32.79 -4.41 10.25
C GLU A 24 32.15 -3.11 9.75
N PRO A 25 32.63 -1.94 10.22
CA PRO A 25 32.25 -0.66 9.65
C PRO A 25 32.42 -0.64 8.13
N PHE A 26 31.56 0.12 7.45
CA PHE A 26 31.47 0.17 5.98
C PHE A 26 30.97 -1.11 5.31
N THR A 27 30.48 -2.09 6.08
CA THR A 27 29.78 -3.26 5.57
C THR A 27 28.30 -3.17 5.94
N PHE A 28 27.42 -3.12 4.94
CA PHE A 28 25.98 -3.05 5.17
C PHE A 28 25.32 -4.42 5.05
N SER A 29 24.40 -4.72 5.96
CA SER A 29 23.47 -5.83 5.81
C SER A 29 22.07 -5.45 6.27
N PRO A 30 21.01 -5.73 5.49
CA PRO A 30 19.67 -5.46 5.93
C PRO A 30 19.28 -6.32 7.14
N TYR A 31 18.58 -5.73 8.10
CA TYR A 31 18.06 -6.45 9.26
C TYR A 31 16.63 -6.04 9.59
N ASN A 32 15.88 -6.96 10.20
CA ASN A 32 14.48 -6.77 10.54
C ASN A 32 14.28 -6.53 12.04
N THR A 33 13.35 -5.66 12.41
CA THR A 33 13.09 -5.30 13.81
C THR A 33 12.48 -6.42 14.66
N GLN A 34 11.74 -7.37 14.06
CA GLN A 34 10.99 -8.40 14.78
C GLN A 34 11.89 -9.38 15.57
N ASN A 35 13.17 -9.47 15.23
CA ASN A 35 14.16 -10.27 15.94
C ASN A 35 15.48 -9.51 16.12
N THR A 36 15.42 -8.22 16.46
CA THR A 36 16.60 -7.41 16.76
C THR A 36 16.50 -6.81 18.15
N ILE A 37 17.50 -7.07 18.98
CA ILE A 37 17.67 -6.38 20.26
C ILE A 37 18.47 -5.10 20.00
N THR A 38 17.90 -3.96 20.41
CA THR A 38 18.54 -2.65 20.28
C THR A 38 18.94 -2.16 21.67
N TYR A 39 20.19 -1.74 21.84
CA TYR A 39 20.66 -1.13 23.08
C TYR A 39 20.16 0.32 23.20
N TYR A 40 20.06 0.82 24.43
CA TYR A 40 19.49 2.14 24.74
C TYR A 40 20.16 3.27 23.95
N GLU A 41 21.47 3.20 23.81
CA GLU A 41 22.33 4.14 23.08
C GLU A 41 22.01 4.21 21.58
N ALA A 42 21.31 3.20 21.05
CA ALA A 42 20.90 3.08 19.66
C ALA A 42 19.38 3.20 19.45
N PHE A 43 18.60 3.63 20.46
CA PHE A 43 17.14 3.76 20.35
C PHE A 43 16.69 4.76 19.29
N TRP A 44 17.52 5.75 18.96
CA TRP A 44 17.29 6.62 17.81
C TRP A 44 17.12 5.83 16.51
N GLY A 45 17.70 4.63 16.40
CA GLY A 45 17.56 3.75 15.24
C GLY A 45 16.24 2.97 15.17
N LEU A 46 15.32 3.19 16.10
CA LEU A 46 13.97 2.60 16.07
C LEU A 46 12.99 3.40 15.21
N TYR A 47 13.36 4.62 14.80
CA TYR A 47 12.53 5.43 13.91
C TYR A 47 12.41 4.77 12.53
N LEU A 48 11.19 4.61 12.05
CA LEU A 48 10.91 4.05 10.74
C LEU A 48 10.70 5.17 9.70
N PRO A 49 11.25 5.01 8.48
CA PRO A 49 10.94 5.92 7.39
C PRO A 49 9.47 5.76 6.98
N ILE A 50 8.71 6.86 7.04
CA ILE A 50 7.27 6.87 6.74
C ILE A 50 6.96 7.04 5.24
N THR A 51 7.99 7.25 4.42
CA THR A 51 7.85 7.50 2.98
C THR A 51 7.99 6.24 2.12
N THR A 52 8.17 5.07 2.75
CA THR A 52 8.47 3.79 2.10
C THR A 52 7.41 2.75 2.45
N THR A 53 7.26 1.72 1.62
CA THR A 53 6.34 0.60 1.91
C THR A 53 6.73 -0.13 3.19
N PHE A 54 5.77 -0.79 3.84
CA PHE A 54 6.04 -1.57 5.06
C PHE A 54 7.04 -2.72 4.83
N ARG A 55 7.13 -3.23 3.60
CA ARG A 55 8.10 -4.27 3.23
C ARG A 55 9.53 -3.76 3.18
N VAL A 56 9.72 -2.47 2.90
CA VAL A 56 11.04 -1.88 2.64
C VAL A 56 11.48 -0.95 3.78
N CYS A 57 10.57 -0.47 4.63
CA CYS A 57 10.91 0.49 5.69
C CYS A 57 12.01 -0.02 6.63
N ASP A 58 11.99 -1.30 6.98
CA ASP A 58 13.01 -1.92 7.83
C ASP A 58 14.37 -2.07 7.12
N ILE A 59 14.35 -2.30 5.81
CA ILE A 59 15.56 -2.39 4.97
C ILE A 59 16.21 -1.01 4.90
N TRP A 60 15.45 0.04 4.58
CA TRP A 60 15.99 1.39 4.55
C TRP A 60 16.47 1.86 5.92
N ARG A 61 15.69 1.54 6.97
CA ARG A 61 16.09 1.82 8.35
C ARG A 61 17.42 1.19 8.68
N SER A 62 17.61 -0.07 8.31
CA SER A 62 18.83 -0.78 8.61
C SER A 62 20.08 -0.10 8.05
N PHE A 63 20.02 0.51 6.87
CA PHE A 63 21.19 1.16 6.25
C PHE A 63 21.59 2.44 6.97
N TRP A 64 20.66 3.38 7.18
CA TRP A 64 21.02 4.62 7.84
C TRP A 64 21.38 4.41 9.32
N VAL A 65 20.72 3.44 9.99
CA VAL A 65 21.06 3.09 11.37
C VAL A 65 22.47 2.53 11.46
N GLN A 66 22.85 1.57 10.61
CA GLN A 66 24.22 1.03 10.60
C GLN A 66 25.25 2.14 10.38
N ARG A 67 24.99 3.08 9.47
CA ARG A 67 25.92 4.18 9.21
C ARG A 67 26.16 5.01 10.47
N LEU A 68 25.12 5.45 11.15
CA LEU A 68 25.24 6.27 12.36
C LEU A 68 25.76 5.46 13.56
N LEU A 69 25.48 4.16 13.61
CA LEU A 69 25.93 3.26 14.67
C LEU A 69 27.47 3.21 14.72
N TRP A 70 28.13 3.24 13.56
CA TRP A 70 29.59 3.26 13.48
C TRP A 70 30.21 4.53 14.08
N ASP A 71 29.53 5.69 13.98
CA ASP A 71 30.06 6.95 14.51
C ASP A 71 30.08 6.97 16.05
N ILE A 72 29.25 6.15 16.69
CA ILE A 72 29.25 5.94 18.16
C ILE A 72 30.03 4.69 18.58
N GLY A 73 30.76 4.05 17.66
CA GLY A 73 31.52 2.83 17.92
C GLY A 73 30.69 1.55 18.06
N GLY A 74 29.38 1.63 17.81
CA GLY A 74 28.48 0.48 17.81
C GLY A 74 28.55 -0.34 16.52
N ARG A 75 28.09 -1.59 16.58
CA ARG A 75 28.12 -2.53 15.44
C ARG A 75 26.85 -3.38 15.38
N LEU A 76 26.46 -3.77 14.17
CA LEU A 76 25.42 -4.78 13.97
C LEU A 76 26.02 -6.16 14.20
N VAL A 77 25.36 -6.97 15.03
CA VAL A 77 25.82 -8.33 15.38
C VAL A 77 24.73 -9.33 15.03
N PHE A 78 25.08 -10.32 14.22
CA PHE A 78 24.24 -11.49 13.95
C PHE A 78 24.56 -12.58 14.96
N GLY A 79 23.64 -12.82 15.89
CA GLY A 79 23.73 -13.91 16.86
C GLY A 79 23.03 -15.18 16.39
N ARG A 80 23.01 -16.19 17.27
CA ARG A 80 22.25 -17.43 17.07
C ARG A 80 20.76 -17.17 16.85
N SER A 81 20.09 -18.08 16.15
CA SER A 81 18.65 -18.02 15.92
C SER A 81 17.88 -18.23 17.24
N THR A 82 17.28 -17.17 17.76
CA THR A 82 16.49 -17.18 19.01
C THR A 82 14.98 -17.30 18.81
N ILE A 83 14.48 -17.04 17.61
CA ILE A 83 13.04 -16.94 17.33
C ILE A 83 12.66 -17.89 16.19
N LYS A 84 11.59 -18.66 16.41
CA LYS A 84 10.88 -19.36 15.35
C LYS A 84 9.68 -18.52 14.91
N GLN A 85 9.78 -17.94 13.71
CA GLN A 85 8.68 -17.17 13.15
C GLN A 85 7.64 -18.09 12.50
N VAL A 86 6.40 -18.07 13.01
CA VAL A 86 5.24 -18.64 12.32
C VAL A 86 4.66 -17.53 11.45
N ARG A 87 4.68 -17.70 10.14
CA ARG A 87 4.20 -16.66 9.20
C ARG A 87 2.72 -16.80 8.92
N ASN A 88 2.09 -15.65 8.68
CA ASN A 88 0.75 -15.55 8.14
C ASN A 88 0.77 -15.84 6.62
N SER A 89 -0.39 -16.22 6.07
CA SER A 89 -0.55 -16.33 4.62
C SER A 89 -0.36 -14.95 3.96
N HIS A 90 0.47 -14.89 2.93
CA HIS A 90 0.75 -13.68 2.15
C HIS A 90 0.93 -14.03 0.66
N SER A 91 0.67 -13.06 -0.22
CA SER A 91 0.94 -13.18 -1.65
C SER A 91 2.38 -12.81 -1.96
N PHE A 92 3.19 -13.79 -2.36
CA PHE A 92 4.61 -13.58 -2.70
C PHE A 92 4.82 -12.58 -3.84
N ILE A 93 3.90 -12.53 -4.80
CA ILE A 93 3.95 -11.61 -5.94
C ILE A 93 3.70 -10.18 -5.46
N LYS A 94 2.76 -9.99 -4.53
CA LYS A 94 2.51 -8.68 -3.91
C LYS A 94 3.73 -8.18 -3.16
N ASP A 95 4.33 -9.04 -2.34
CA ASP A 95 5.53 -8.70 -1.57
C ASP A 95 6.70 -8.29 -2.50
N MET A 96 6.86 -8.99 -3.62
CA MET A 96 7.85 -8.63 -4.64
C MET A 96 7.59 -7.25 -5.26
N ASN A 97 6.32 -6.92 -5.56
CA ASN A 97 5.96 -5.61 -6.11
C ASN A 97 6.18 -4.48 -5.08
N ASP A 98 5.87 -4.72 -3.80
CA ASP A 98 6.10 -3.75 -2.73
C ASP A 98 7.60 -3.50 -2.48
N GLU A 99 8.45 -4.50 -2.78
CA GLU A 99 9.91 -4.40 -2.75
C GLU A 99 10.50 -3.88 -4.06
N TYR A 100 9.73 -3.78 -5.16
CA TYR A 100 10.25 -3.44 -6.49
C TYR A 100 10.97 -2.08 -6.52
N GLN A 101 10.41 -1.08 -5.83
CA GLN A 101 11.03 0.24 -5.73
C GLN A 101 12.41 0.18 -5.08
N LEU A 102 12.61 -0.70 -4.09
CA LEU A 102 13.92 -0.94 -3.48
C LEU A 102 14.90 -1.41 -4.56
N TYR A 103 14.58 -2.51 -5.23
CA TYR A 103 15.51 -3.15 -6.16
C TYR A 103 15.79 -2.31 -7.42
N HIS A 104 14.82 -1.54 -7.90
CA HIS A 104 14.93 -0.88 -9.20
C HIS A 104 15.35 0.59 -9.14
N GLN A 105 14.83 1.33 -8.16
CA GLN A 105 15.02 2.78 -8.04
C GLN A 105 16.20 3.09 -7.11
N SER A 106 16.27 2.41 -5.98
CA SER A 106 17.28 2.67 -4.95
C SER A 106 18.71 2.35 -5.38
N ALA A 107 18.93 1.24 -6.09
CA ALA A 107 20.26 0.90 -6.59
C ALA A 107 20.79 1.95 -7.58
N ARG A 108 19.90 2.53 -8.41
CA ARG A 108 20.26 3.62 -9.32
C ARG A 108 20.50 4.92 -8.58
N ASP A 109 19.64 5.28 -7.65
CA ASP A 109 19.74 6.54 -6.92
C ASP A 109 20.94 6.55 -5.96
N ILE A 110 21.26 5.43 -5.32
CA ILE A 110 22.46 5.24 -4.46
C ILE A 110 23.74 5.34 -5.30
N ALA A 111 23.75 4.74 -6.51
CA ALA A 111 24.87 4.87 -7.44
C ALA A 111 25.03 6.32 -7.95
N GLN A 112 23.92 6.98 -8.31
CA GLN A 112 23.94 8.37 -8.80
C GLN A 112 24.32 9.38 -7.71
N ALA A 113 23.95 9.13 -6.46
CA ALA A 113 24.32 9.94 -5.31
C ALA A 113 25.80 9.76 -4.89
N GLY A 114 26.57 8.93 -5.60
CA GLY A 114 27.99 8.68 -5.31
C GLY A 114 28.22 7.89 -4.02
N PHE A 115 27.17 7.23 -3.51
CA PHE A 115 27.26 6.43 -2.29
C PHE A 115 27.95 5.09 -2.55
N TRP A 116 27.90 4.60 -3.79
CA TRP A 116 28.73 3.49 -4.29
C TRP A 116 29.90 4.02 -5.12
N GLN A 117 31.12 3.69 -4.73
CA GLN A 117 32.34 3.97 -5.47
C GLN A 117 32.57 2.92 -6.56
N SER A 118 33.46 3.20 -7.51
CA SER A 118 33.82 2.28 -8.61
C SER A 118 34.19 0.88 -8.10
N LYS A 119 34.87 0.80 -6.95
CA LYS A 119 35.24 -0.48 -6.31
C LYS A 119 34.03 -1.34 -5.90
N GLU A 120 32.91 -0.74 -5.53
CA GLU A 120 31.70 -1.48 -5.14
C GLU A 120 30.97 -2.01 -6.38
N VAL A 121 31.04 -1.29 -7.51
CA VAL A 121 30.60 -1.79 -8.82
C VAL A 121 31.49 -2.95 -9.28
N ASP A 122 32.80 -2.86 -9.06
CA ASP A 122 33.74 -3.95 -9.37
C ASP A 122 33.45 -5.22 -8.55
N ILE A 123 33.10 -5.07 -7.26
CA ILE A 123 32.69 -6.18 -6.40
C ILE A 123 31.39 -6.82 -6.91
N MET A 124 30.40 -6.01 -7.33
CA MET A 124 29.17 -6.55 -7.91
C MET A 124 29.44 -7.29 -9.23
N ASN A 125 30.33 -6.78 -10.08
CA ASN A 125 30.75 -7.46 -11.30
C ASN A 125 31.49 -8.78 -11.01
N ALA A 126 32.36 -8.80 -10.00
CA ALA A 126 33.05 -10.00 -9.55
C ALA A 126 32.04 -11.04 -9.01
N TRP A 127 31.06 -10.61 -8.22
CA TRP A 127 29.98 -11.47 -7.73
C TRP A 127 29.12 -12.06 -8.85
N LEU A 128 28.79 -11.26 -9.88
CA LEU A 128 28.09 -11.75 -11.07
C LEU A 128 28.93 -12.77 -11.85
N ALA A 129 30.23 -12.53 -11.98
CA ALA A 129 31.15 -13.49 -12.60
C ALA A 129 31.24 -14.80 -11.80
N ASP A 130 31.27 -14.72 -10.47
CA ASP A 130 31.26 -15.89 -9.59
C ASP A 130 29.97 -16.70 -9.77
N LEU A 131 28.81 -16.04 -9.83
CA LEU A 131 27.52 -16.68 -10.10
C LEU A 131 27.53 -17.42 -11.45
N HIS A 132 28.07 -16.79 -12.50
CA HIS A 132 28.23 -17.45 -13.78
C HIS A 132 29.19 -18.65 -13.71
N SER A 133 30.28 -18.55 -12.94
CA SER A 133 31.27 -19.64 -12.80
C SER A 133 30.71 -20.88 -12.10
N VAL A 134 29.75 -20.71 -11.17
CA VAL A 134 29.05 -21.82 -10.51
C VAL A 134 27.84 -22.34 -11.30
N GLY A 135 27.67 -21.88 -12.55
CA GLY A 135 26.59 -22.33 -13.44
C GLY A 135 25.22 -21.76 -13.10
N TYR A 136 25.15 -20.66 -12.34
CA TYR A 136 23.90 -19.99 -12.05
C TYR A 136 23.28 -19.43 -13.35
N SER A 137 22.06 -19.87 -13.67
CA SER A 137 21.27 -19.33 -14.77
C SER A 137 20.34 -18.25 -14.23
N PHE A 138 20.59 -17.01 -14.61
CA PHE A 138 19.70 -15.91 -14.27
C PHE A 138 18.32 -16.15 -14.91
N PRO A 139 17.23 -16.09 -14.14
CA PRO A 139 15.89 -16.20 -14.70
C PRO A 139 15.65 -15.02 -15.65
N SER A 140 15.10 -15.31 -16.83
CA SER A 140 14.70 -14.29 -17.79
C SER A 140 13.74 -13.31 -17.10
N ILE A 141 14.09 -12.02 -17.09
CA ILE A 141 13.17 -10.99 -16.62
C ILE A 141 12.00 -10.94 -17.60
N VAL A 142 10.90 -11.59 -17.23
CA VAL A 142 9.62 -11.45 -17.93
C VAL A 142 9.11 -10.05 -17.57
N LEU A 143 9.27 -9.09 -18.47
CA LEU A 143 8.45 -7.88 -18.44
C LEU A 143 6.99 -8.33 -18.38
N PRO A 144 6.09 -7.68 -17.62
CA PRO A 144 4.68 -8.07 -17.57
C PRO A 144 4.04 -7.77 -18.93
N PHE A 145 4.22 -8.68 -19.88
CA PHE A 145 3.35 -8.82 -21.03
C PHE A 145 2.17 -9.68 -20.59
N SER A 146 0.99 -9.09 -20.80
CA SER A 146 -0.33 -9.68 -20.67
C SER A 146 -0.33 -11.20 -20.81
N SER A 147 -0.40 -11.91 -19.70
CA SER A 147 -0.60 -13.36 -19.72
C SER A 147 -2.03 -13.65 -20.16
N SER A 148 -2.19 -13.87 -21.46
CA SER A 148 -3.31 -14.61 -22.04
C SER A 148 -3.10 -16.11 -21.80
N SER A 149 -3.15 -16.53 -20.55
CA SER A 149 -3.43 -17.92 -20.16
C SER A 149 -4.73 -17.91 -19.37
N PRO A 150 -5.63 -18.88 -19.57
CA PRO A 150 -6.95 -18.87 -18.93
C PRO A 150 -6.76 -19.27 -17.46
N SER A 151 -6.36 -18.32 -16.64
CA SER A 151 -6.44 -18.42 -15.19
C SER A 151 -7.90 -18.61 -14.82
N ILE A 152 -8.17 -19.55 -13.92
CA ILE A 152 -9.35 -19.55 -13.07
C ILE A 152 -9.67 -18.08 -12.75
N ILE A 153 -10.82 -17.58 -13.21
CA ILE A 153 -11.19 -16.17 -13.08
C ILE A 153 -11.26 -15.88 -11.59
N GLN A 154 -10.19 -15.33 -11.01
CA GLN A 154 -10.22 -14.81 -9.66
C GLN A 154 -11.18 -13.63 -9.69
N LYS A 155 -12.25 -13.74 -8.90
CA LYS A 155 -13.20 -12.65 -8.71
C LYS A 155 -12.41 -11.41 -8.30
N ARG A 156 -12.68 -10.28 -8.94
CA ARG A 156 -12.00 -9.02 -8.65
C ARG A 156 -13.02 -7.90 -8.50
N ALA A 157 -12.88 -7.12 -7.44
CA ALA A 157 -13.75 -5.98 -7.15
C ALA A 157 -12.95 -4.67 -7.19
N ALA A 158 -13.55 -3.63 -7.73
CA ALA A 158 -13.01 -2.27 -7.63
C ALA A 158 -13.70 -1.52 -6.49
N VAL A 159 -12.96 -0.68 -5.77
CA VAL A 159 -13.49 0.15 -4.69
C VAL A 159 -13.22 1.61 -4.96
N CYS A 160 -14.28 2.37 -5.21
CA CYS A 160 -14.25 3.81 -5.40
C CYS A 160 -14.47 4.53 -4.08
N VAL A 161 -13.42 5.17 -3.57
CA VAL A 161 -13.46 5.99 -2.35
C VAL A 161 -13.50 7.46 -2.75
N THR A 162 -14.56 8.15 -2.32
CA THR A 162 -14.78 9.57 -2.65
C THR A 162 -15.02 10.41 -1.41
N GLY A 163 -14.74 11.71 -1.48
CA GLY A 163 -14.95 12.65 -0.38
C GLY A 163 -13.67 13.37 0.02
N LEU A 164 -13.65 13.91 1.24
CA LEU A 164 -12.53 14.69 1.74
C LEU A 164 -11.33 13.82 2.08
N ALA A 165 -10.15 14.22 1.63
CA ALA A 165 -8.89 13.56 1.93
C ALA A 165 -8.50 13.71 3.41
N GLU A 166 -8.86 14.82 4.04
CA GLU A 166 -8.57 15.13 5.45
C GLU A 166 -9.29 14.18 6.42
N CYS A 167 -10.42 13.58 5.99
CA CYS A 167 -11.28 12.73 6.83
C CYS A 167 -11.06 11.23 6.61
N ILE A 168 -10.13 10.84 5.73
CA ILE A 168 -9.98 9.44 5.32
C ILE A 168 -9.39 8.55 6.42
N GLN A 169 -8.50 9.09 7.27
CA GLN A 169 -7.75 8.26 8.23
C GLN A 169 -8.64 7.62 9.31
N GLU A 170 -9.60 8.36 9.86
CA GLU A 170 -10.39 7.88 11.00
C GLU A 170 -11.44 6.84 10.61
N ALA A 171 -11.93 6.87 9.37
CA ALA A 171 -13.11 6.11 8.96
C ALA A 171 -12.83 5.01 7.93
N TRP A 172 -11.92 5.27 6.98
CA TRP A 172 -11.70 4.35 5.88
C TRP A 172 -10.91 3.10 6.28
N VAL A 173 -9.98 3.20 7.23
CA VAL A 173 -9.16 2.05 7.68
C VAL A 173 -10.03 0.91 8.25
N PRO A 174 -10.98 1.17 9.18
CA PRO A 174 -11.96 0.16 9.60
C PRO A 174 -12.77 -0.40 8.43
N THR A 175 -13.29 0.47 7.57
CA THR A 175 -14.13 0.07 6.43
C THR A 175 -13.37 -0.82 5.44
N TYR A 176 -12.15 -0.47 5.09
CA TYR A 176 -11.27 -1.28 4.25
C TYR A 176 -11.05 -2.68 4.85
N SER A 177 -10.77 -2.74 6.16
CA SER A 177 -10.58 -4.01 6.87
C SER A 177 -11.85 -4.86 6.82
N THR A 178 -13.03 -4.25 6.98
CA THR A 178 -14.31 -4.95 6.87
C THR A 178 -14.54 -5.48 5.45
N ILE A 179 -14.32 -4.67 4.42
CA ILE A 179 -14.48 -5.08 3.01
C ILE A 179 -13.54 -6.25 2.69
N PHE A 180 -12.26 -6.12 3.07
CA PHE A 180 -11.23 -7.13 2.82
C PHE A 180 -11.57 -8.48 3.46
N ASN A 181 -12.12 -8.47 4.68
CA ASN A 181 -12.47 -9.70 5.40
C ASN A 181 -13.76 -10.39 4.89
N HIS A 182 -14.62 -9.69 4.15
CA HIS A 182 -15.95 -10.18 3.77
C HIS A 182 -16.15 -10.39 2.26
N LEU A 183 -15.20 -9.99 1.42
CA LEU A 183 -15.23 -10.25 -0.02
C LEU A 183 -14.26 -11.35 -0.41
N GLN A 184 -14.70 -12.23 -1.31
CA GLN A 184 -13.85 -13.27 -1.87
C GLN A 184 -13.24 -12.77 -3.18
N GLY A 185 -11.93 -12.52 -3.19
CA GLY A 185 -11.22 -12.15 -4.41
C GLY A 185 -10.21 -11.02 -4.22
N ASP A 186 -9.64 -10.59 -5.34
CA ASP A 186 -8.74 -9.43 -5.38
C ASP A 186 -9.55 -8.13 -5.30
N ILE A 187 -8.99 -7.13 -4.61
CA ILE A 187 -9.64 -5.84 -4.45
C ILE A 187 -8.67 -4.75 -4.91
N ASP A 188 -9.11 -3.91 -5.83
CA ASP A 188 -8.38 -2.72 -6.27
C ASP A 188 -9.06 -1.46 -5.71
N VAL A 189 -8.30 -0.60 -5.03
CA VAL A 189 -8.84 0.60 -4.38
C VAL A 189 -8.45 1.86 -5.15
N PHE A 190 -9.47 2.66 -5.49
CA PHE A 190 -9.37 3.92 -6.22
C PHE A 190 -9.77 5.05 -5.29
N LEU A 191 -8.79 5.86 -4.87
CA LEU A 191 -9.02 7.03 -4.04
C LEU A 191 -9.21 8.24 -4.95
N PHE A 192 -10.41 8.82 -4.99
CA PHE A 192 -10.73 10.04 -5.74
C PHE A 192 -11.22 11.11 -4.75
N LEU A 193 -10.29 11.86 -4.17
CA LEU A 193 -10.56 12.68 -2.99
C LEU A 193 -10.37 14.17 -3.29
N SER A 194 -11.26 14.98 -2.73
CA SER A 194 -11.11 16.44 -2.66
C SER A 194 -10.30 16.85 -1.45
N SER A 195 -9.63 18.00 -1.54
CA SER A 195 -8.98 18.66 -0.39
C SER A 195 -9.29 20.15 -0.41
N SER A 196 -9.47 20.74 0.77
CA SER A 196 -9.67 22.18 0.92
C SER A 196 -8.37 22.99 0.92
N ARG A 197 -7.21 22.31 0.86
CA ARG A 197 -5.90 22.97 0.78
C ARG A 197 -5.57 23.37 -0.66
N LYS A 198 -5.07 24.60 -0.84
CA LYS A 198 -4.60 25.08 -2.15
C LYS A 198 -3.38 24.29 -2.63
N SER A 199 -3.37 23.90 -3.90
CA SER A 199 -2.35 23.06 -4.55
C SER A 199 -0.89 23.56 -4.43
N LYS A 200 -0.65 24.81 -4.02
CA LYS A 200 0.69 25.42 -3.93
C LYS A 200 1.51 25.03 -2.69
N THR A 201 0.90 24.51 -1.64
CA THR A 201 1.63 23.82 -0.57
C THR A 201 1.64 22.35 -0.92
N ASN A 202 2.84 21.78 -1.16
CA ASN A 202 3.06 20.39 -1.52
C ASN A 202 1.95 19.47 -1.00
N LEU A 203 1.10 18.96 -1.90
CA LEU A 203 0.08 17.93 -1.65
C LEU A 203 0.67 16.64 -1.01
N PHE A 204 1.99 16.59 -0.89
CA PHE A 204 2.81 15.64 -0.14
C PHE A 204 2.91 15.95 1.36
N ASP A 205 1.91 16.62 1.93
CA ASP A 205 1.83 16.79 3.38
C ASP A 205 1.73 15.43 4.09
N ILE A 206 2.37 15.36 5.25
CA ILE A 206 2.74 14.16 6.01
C ILE A 206 1.59 13.14 6.18
N ASN A 207 0.34 13.61 6.27
CA ASN A 207 -0.83 12.74 6.43
C ASN A 207 -1.15 11.91 5.19
N LEU A 208 -0.98 12.44 3.96
CA LEU A 208 -1.27 11.70 2.72
C LEU A 208 -0.23 10.63 2.41
N LYS A 209 1.03 10.85 2.80
CA LYS A 209 2.08 9.82 2.74
C LYS A 209 1.82 8.69 3.74
N GLN A 210 1.38 9.01 4.96
CA GLN A 210 0.89 8.02 5.91
C GLN A 210 -0.34 7.28 5.39
N ILE A 211 -1.34 7.98 4.83
CA ILE A 211 -2.54 7.40 4.21
C ILE A 211 -2.16 6.38 3.12
N ARG A 212 -1.26 6.73 2.21
CA ARG A 212 -0.74 5.79 1.18
C ARG A 212 0.07 4.63 1.76
N SER A 213 0.70 4.79 2.92
CA SER A 213 1.45 3.71 3.59
C SER A 213 0.53 2.71 4.31
N TYR A 214 -0.68 3.13 4.69
CA TYR A 214 -1.68 2.28 5.36
C TYR A 214 -2.74 1.72 4.40
N LEU A 215 -2.91 2.31 3.22
CA LEU A 215 -3.91 1.93 2.24
C LEU A 215 -3.22 1.39 0.98
N ASP A 216 -3.42 0.11 0.68
CA ASP A 216 -3.06 -0.53 -0.59
C ASP A 216 -3.91 0.03 -1.75
N SER A 217 -3.85 1.34 -2.01
CA SER A 217 -4.59 1.98 -3.09
C SER A 217 -3.93 1.69 -4.43
N THR A 218 -4.68 1.13 -5.36
CA THR A 218 -4.27 0.86 -6.75
C THR A 218 -4.08 2.17 -7.52
N VAL A 219 -4.98 3.13 -7.34
CA VAL A 219 -4.87 4.47 -7.93
C VAL A 219 -5.32 5.51 -6.92
N THR A 220 -4.57 6.62 -6.80
CA THR A 220 -4.93 7.77 -5.97
C THR A 220 -4.92 9.05 -6.79
N ILE A 221 -6.08 9.68 -6.92
CA ILE A 221 -6.26 11.03 -7.46
C ILE A 221 -6.69 11.95 -6.32
N LEU A 222 -5.94 13.04 -6.17
CA LEU A 222 -6.24 14.14 -5.26
C LEU A 222 -6.43 15.39 -6.08
N TYR A 223 -7.56 16.05 -5.91
CA TYR A 223 -7.85 17.30 -6.60
C TYR A 223 -8.15 18.42 -5.60
N GLU A 224 -7.77 19.63 -5.98
CA GLU A 224 -8.05 20.83 -5.18
C GLU A 224 -9.51 21.21 -5.35
N ASP A 225 -10.18 21.40 -4.21
CA ASP A 225 -11.58 21.78 -4.17
C ASP A 225 -11.72 23.21 -3.67
N ARG A 226 -11.86 24.14 -4.62
CA ARG A 226 -11.86 25.59 -4.34
C ARG A 226 -13.13 26.08 -3.63
N ILE A 227 -14.12 25.22 -3.44
CA ILE A 227 -15.46 25.56 -2.93
C ILE A 227 -15.62 25.19 -1.44
N ILE A 228 -14.67 24.41 -0.89
CA ILE A 228 -14.71 23.90 0.48
C ILE A 228 -13.94 24.83 1.43
N ASP A 229 -14.45 25.04 2.66
CA ASP A 229 -13.78 25.81 3.71
C ASP A 229 -12.31 25.37 3.88
N PRO A 230 -11.33 26.28 3.73
CA PRO A 230 -9.92 25.94 3.89
C PRO A 230 -9.53 25.57 5.35
N HIS A 231 -10.42 25.74 6.33
CA HIS A 231 -10.16 25.46 7.75
C HIS A 231 -10.75 24.12 8.23
N ILE A 232 -10.62 23.06 7.42
CA ILE A 232 -10.98 21.71 7.89
C ILE A 232 -9.99 21.27 8.97
N PRO A 233 -10.46 20.87 10.17
CA PRO A 233 -9.58 20.42 11.23
C PRO A 233 -8.84 19.13 10.83
N LEU A 234 -7.57 19.01 11.29
CA LEU A 234 -6.72 17.84 11.01
C LEU A 234 -7.28 16.51 11.55
N ASN A 235 -8.16 16.58 12.55
CA ASN A 235 -8.88 15.45 13.15
C ASN A 235 -10.35 15.47 12.71
N CYS A 236 -10.56 15.49 11.39
CA CYS A 236 -11.89 15.47 10.82
C CYS A 236 -12.61 14.18 11.25
N LYS A 237 -13.65 14.35 12.08
CA LYS A 237 -14.49 13.24 12.52
C LYS A 237 -15.34 12.74 11.36
N THR A 238 -15.71 11.46 11.42
CA THR A 238 -16.89 10.97 10.71
C THR A 238 -18.03 11.99 10.90
N PHE A 239 -18.79 12.30 9.84
CA PHE A 239 -19.87 13.30 9.89
C PHE A 239 -19.48 14.79 9.86
N TYR A 240 -18.23 15.15 9.56
CA TYR A 240 -17.88 16.57 9.36
C TYR A 240 -18.58 17.14 8.12
N ASN A 241 -19.39 18.18 8.32
CA ASN A 241 -20.03 18.92 7.24
C ASN A 241 -19.29 20.27 7.09
N PRO A 242 -18.38 20.41 6.09
CA PRO A 242 -17.66 21.66 5.91
C PRO A 242 -18.64 22.80 5.62
N ASN A 243 -18.31 24.01 6.09
CA ASN A 243 -19.04 25.20 5.67
C ASN A 243 -18.77 25.42 4.18
N MET A 244 -19.75 25.09 3.34
CA MET A 244 -19.64 25.36 1.90
C MET A 244 -20.18 26.76 1.57
N ASP A 245 -19.49 27.45 0.67
CA ASP A 245 -20.03 28.64 0.03
C ASP A 245 -21.21 28.22 -0.87
N ARG A 246 -22.43 28.39 -0.34
CA ARG A 246 -23.69 27.99 -1.00
C ARG A 246 -23.98 28.79 -2.27
N SER A 247 -23.18 29.79 -2.60
CA SER A 247 -23.41 30.68 -3.75
C SER A 247 -22.94 30.10 -5.09
N HIS A 248 -22.06 29.07 -5.11
CA HIS A 248 -21.37 28.66 -6.34
C HIS A 248 -21.80 27.30 -6.91
N VAL A 249 -21.97 26.24 -6.11
CA VAL A 249 -22.48 24.91 -6.54
C VAL A 249 -23.16 24.21 -5.36
N MET A 250 -24.28 23.51 -5.58
CA MET A 250 -24.88 22.71 -4.50
C MET A 250 -23.97 21.53 -4.16
N PRO A 251 -23.67 21.27 -2.86
CA PRO A 251 -22.77 20.20 -2.39
C PRO A 251 -23.04 18.82 -3.01
N TYR A 252 -24.31 18.57 -3.31
CA TYR A 252 -24.79 17.35 -3.93
C TYR A 252 -24.23 17.12 -5.35
N TYR A 253 -24.13 18.16 -6.19
CA TYR A 253 -23.60 18.00 -7.55
C TYR A 253 -22.11 17.67 -7.56
N GLN A 254 -21.36 18.22 -6.61
CA GLN A 254 -19.95 17.89 -6.44
C GLN A 254 -19.75 16.44 -6.03
N GLN A 255 -20.59 15.95 -5.12
CA GLN A 255 -20.60 14.53 -4.76
C GLN A 255 -20.90 13.66 -5.99
N LEU A 256 -21.95 13.97 -6.77
CA LEU A 256 -22.29 13.22 -7.97
C LEU A 256 -21.17 13.24 -9.02
N TRP A 257 -20.52 14.39 -9.21
CA TRP A 257 -19.36 14.51 -10.09
C TRP A 257 -18.21 13.62 -9.62
N GLY A 258 -17.84 13.66 -8.34
CA GLY A 258 -16.78 12.79 -7.80
C GLY A 258 -17.07 11.29 -7.93
N LEU A 259 -18.35 10.90 -7.81
CA LEU A 259 -18.77 9.51 -8.08
C LEU A 259 -18.59 9.14 -9.55
N ALA A 260 -19.01 10.01 -10.47
CA ALA A 260 -18.90 9.77 -11.91
C ALA A 260 -17.43 9.67 -12.35
N GLU A 261 -16.58 10.58 -11.89
CA GLU A 261 -15.14 10.60 -12.19
C GLU A 261 -14.43 9.36 -11.64
N CYS A 262 -14.73 8.96 -10.40
CA CYS A 262 -14.13 7.74 -9.86
C CYS A 262 -14.56 6.50 -10.67
N PHE A 263 -15.82 6.42 -11.09
CA PHE A 263 -16.27 5.32 -11.97
C PHE A 263 -15.50 5.30 -13.30
N ASP A 264 -15.26 6.47 -13.89
CA ASP A 264 -14.53 6.58 -15.16
C ASP A 264 -13.06 6.22 -14.99
N LEU A 265 -12.43 6.60 -13.87
CA LEU A 265 -11.09 6.17 -13.49
C LEU A 265 -10.97 4.64 -13.43
N VAL A 266 -11.96 3.97 -12.81
CA VAL A 266 -11.99 2.49 -12.77
C VAL A 266 -12.09 1.92 -14.19
N LYS A 267 -12.93 2.50 -15.06
CA LYS A 267 -13.11 2.03 -16.44
C LYS A 267 -11.86 2.22 -17.30
N GLU A 268 -11.18 3.35 -17.15
CA GLU A 268 -9.89 3.60 -17.81
C GLU A 268 -8.84 2.59 -17.35
N TYR A 269 -8.79 2.29 -16.05
CA TYR A 269 -7.88 1.29 -15.50
C TYR A 269 -8.18 -0.13 -15.98
N GLU A 270 -9.46 -0.53 -16.02
CA GLU A 270 -9.89 -1.82 -16.61
C GLU A 270 -9.38 -1.98 -18.05
N GLN A 271 -9.55 -0.94 -18.87
CA GLN A 271 -9.10 -0.94 -20.27
C GLN A 271 -7.58 -0.99 -20.37
N LYS A 272 -6.88 -0.15 -19.60
CA LYS A 272 -5.42 -0.04 -19.64
C LYS A 272 -4.72 -1.32 -19.21
N MET A 273 -5.23 -1.98 -18.17
CA MET A 273 -4.64 -3.20 -17.61
C MET A 273 -5.24 -4.48 -18.20
N ASN A 274 -6.22 -4.36 -19.10
CA ASN A 274 -6.95 -5.47 -19.70
C ASN A 274 -7.53 -6.44 -18.64
N ILE A 275 -8.14 -5.88 -17.59
CA ILE A 275 -8.80 -6.61 -16.51
C ILE A 275 -10.30 -6.33 -16.50
N ARG A 276 -11.09 -7.20 -15.84
CA ARG A 276 -12.53 -7.00 -15.66
C ARG A 276 -12.92 -7.15 -14.20
N TYR A 277 -13.57 -6.13 -13.65
CA TYR A 277 -14.16 -6.17 -12.33
C TYR A 277 -15.56 -6.80 -12.38
N GLU A 278 -15.86 -7.67 -11.44
CA GLU A 278 -17.19 -8.27 -11.27
C GLU A 278 -18.13 -7.30 -10.54
N PHE A 279 -17.60 -6.68 -9.49
CA PHE A 279 -18.33 -5.74 -8.63
C PHE A 279 -17.59 -4.41 -8.53
N LEU A 280 -18.38 -3.34 -8.38
CA LEU A 280 -17.88 -2.06 -7.90
C LEU A 280 -18.46 -1.79 -6.52
N ILE A 281 -17.59 -1.39 -5.63
CA ILE A 281 -17.93 -0.85 -4.33
C ILE A 281 -17.75 0.64 -4.41
N ARG A 282 -18.74 1.36 -3.93
CA ARG A 282 -18.62 2.77 -3.62
C ARG A 282 -18.49 2.90 -2.11
N ALA A 283 -17.54 3.71 -1.67
CA ALA A 283 -17.39 4.11 -0.28
C ALA A 283 -17.12 5.62 -0.18
N ARG A 284 -17.62 6.24 0.88
CA ARG A 284 -17.24 7.61 1.23
C ARG A 284 -16.05 7.57 2.18
N SER A 285 -15.14 8.55 2.07
CA SER A 285 -13.90 8.57 2.87
C SER A 285 -14.14 8.64 4.38
N ASP A 286 -15.29 9.17 4.80
CA ASP A 286 -15.75 9.27 6.19
C ASP A 286 -16.77 8.17 6.58
N SER A 287 -16.93 7.12 5.75
CA SER A 287 -17.82 6.01 6.07
C SER A 287 -17.12 5.01 6.99
N VAL A 288 -17.76 4.64 8.10
CA VAL A 288 -17.37 3.52 8.96
C VAL A 288 -18.37 2.40 8.76
N LEU A 289 -17.87 1.24 8.33
CA LEU A 289 -18.66 0.06 8.03
C LEU A 289 -18.57 -0.96 9.18
N ASP A 290 -19.45 -0.83 10.17
CA ASP A 290 -19.40 -1.56 11.45
C ASP A 290 -20.28 -2.82 11.47
N LYS A 291 -21.39 -2.85 10.70
CA LYS A 291 -22.43 -3.90 10.75
C LYS A 291 -22.78 -4.40 9.35
N VAL A 292 -21.94 -5.27 8.83
CA VAL A 292 -22.14 -5.86 7.52
C VAL A 292 -22.84 -7.22 7.61
N PRO A 293 -23.74 -7.56 6.68
CA PRO A 293 -24.22 -8.94 6.51
C PRO A 293 -23.06 -9.93 6.28
N ARG A 294 -23.27 -11.20 6.63
CA ARG A 294 -22.25 -12.28 6.55
C ARG A 294 -21.58 -12.41 5.18
N THR A 295 -22.26 -12.01 4.10
CA THR A 295 -21.72 -11.89 2.74
C THR A 295 -22.04 -10.51 2.17
N LEU A 296 -21.00 -9.79 1.74
CA LEU A 296 -21.10 -8.48 1.09
C LEU A 296 -21.45 -8.58 -0.39
N GLU A 297 -21.24 -9.75 -0.99
CA GLU A 297 -21.47 -10.00 -2.42
C GLU A 297 -22.97 -9.88 -2.78
N PRO A 298 -23.32 -9.13 -3.85
CA PRO A 298 -24.68 -9.10 -4.37
C PRO A 298 -25.16 -10.50 -4.78
N GLN A 299 -26.41 -10.84 -4.46
CA GLN A 299 -26.98 -12.15 -4.81
C GLN A 299 -27.15 -12.35 -6.32
N ASN A 300 -27.30 -11.27 -7.09
CA ASN A 300 -27.37 -11.30 -8.55
C ASN A 300 -26.91 -9.96 -9.15
N ASN A 301 -26.75 -9.91 -10.49
CA ASN A 301 -26.25 -8.73 -11.21
C ASN A 301 -27.19 -7.50 -11.18
N LEU A 302 -28.43 -7.68 -10.72
CA LEU A 302 -29.45 -6.63 -10.61
C LEU A 302 -29.63 -6.16 -9.15
N THR A 303 -28.98 -6.79 -8.19
CA THR A 303 -29.06 -6.41 -6.78
C THR A 303 -28.00 -5.36 -6.47
N LEU A 304 -28.46 -4.26 -5.90
CA LEU A 304 -27.62 -3.25 -5.26
C LEU A 304 -27.74 -3.44 -3.74
N VAL A 305 -26.62 -3.65 -3.06
CA VAL A 305 -26.58 -3.78 -1.60
C VAL A 305 -26.14 -2.46 -1.01
N ILE A 306 -27.01 -1.87 -0.19
CA ILE A 306 -26.76 -0.67 0.60
C ILE A 306 -26.99 -1.07 2.06
N PRO A 307 -25.93 -1.26 2.86
CA PRO A 307 -26.05 -1.57 4.28
C PRO A 307 -26.89 -0.50 4.97
N ASN A 308 -27.82 -0.92 5.83
CA ASN A 308 -28.63 0.02 6.60
C ASN A 308 -27.83 0.52 7.82
N GLU A 309 -26.79 1.29 7.54
CA GLU A 309 -25.95 1.90 8.56
C GLU A 309 -26.20 3.41 8.56
N TYR A 310 -26.79 3.89 9.66
CA TYR A 310 -27.08 5.29 9.96
C TYR A 310 -28.32 5.85 9.24
N ASP A 311 -29.35 6.13 10.06
CA ASP A 311 -30.59 6.78 9.64
C ASP A 311 -30.41 8.30 9.68
N PHE A 312 -30.32 8.92 8.50
CA PHE A 312 -30.29 10.38 8.37
C PHE A 312 -31.59 10.92 7.75
N GLY A 313 -32.72 10.23 7.96
CA GLY A 313 -34.02 10.64 7.42
C GLY A 313 -34.07 10.71 5.89
N GLY A 314 -33.19 9.98 5.19
CA GLY A 314 -33.01 10.00 3.74
C GLY A 314 -32.27 8.76 3.21
N TYR A 315 -31.97 8.71 1.90
CA TYR A 315 -31.28 7.59 1.25
C TYR A 315 -29.83 7.43 1.78
N ASN A 316 -29.50 6.27 2.33
CA ASN A 316 -28.13 5.96 2.77
C ASN A 316 -27.19 5.90 1.57
N ASP A 317 -26.46 6.99 1.37
CA ASP A 317 -25.49 7.14 0.32
C ASP A 317 -24.10 7.32 0.93
N ARG A 318 -23.62 6.33 1.68
CA ARG A 318 -22.19 6.26 2.09
C ARG A 318 -21.46 5.04 1.56
N PHE A 319 -22.16 3.93 1.42
CA PHE A 319 -21.63 2.69 0.95
C PHE A 319 -22.63 2.01 0.01
N ALA A 320 -22.16 1.46 -1.09
CA ALA A 320 -22.97 0.62 -1.96
C ALA A 320 -22.08 -0.39 -2.69
N ILE A 321 -22.58 -1.60 -2.91
CA ILE A 321 -21.92 -2.61 -3.74
C ILE A 321 -22.93 -3.20 -4.74
N GLY A 322 -22.47 -3.38 -5.97
CA GLY A 322 -23.27 -3.98 -7.03
C GLY A 322 -22.42 -4.40 -8.22
N SER A 323 -23.04 -5.03 -9.21
CA SER A 323 -22.41 -5.31 -10.49
C SER A 323 -21.93 -4.04 -11.19
N MET A 324 -20.93 -4.15 -12.07
CA MET A 324 -20.47 -3.00 -12.86
C MET A 324 -21.61 -2.31 -13.63
N SER A 325 -22.60 -3.06 -14.11
CA SER A 325 -23.74 -2.50 -14.85
C SER A 325 -24.69 -1.66 -13.99
N ILE A 326 -25.01 -2.12 -12.78
CA ILE A 326 -25.90 -1.37 -11.88
C ILE A 326 -25.15 -0.19 -11.26
N MET A 327 -23.88 -0.40 -10.93
CA MET A 327 -23.04 0.63 -10.36
C MET A 327 -22.72 1.74 -11.37
N LYS A 328 -22.67 1.46 -12.67
CA LYS A 328 -22.61 2.52 -13.70
C LYS A 328 -23.77 3.51 -13.59
N LYS A 329 -24.99 3.00 -13.35
CA LYS A 329 -26.18 3.86 -13.17
C LYS A 329 -26.15 4.58 -11.83
N TYR A 330 -25.74 3.88 -10.77
CA TYR A 330 -25.65 4.43 -9.43
C TYR A 330 -24.62 5.56 -9.30
N MET A 331 -23.44 5.38 -9.89
CA MET A 331 -22.32 6.33 -9.81
C MET A 331 -22.48 7.55 -10.74
N ARG A 332 -23.37 7.48 -11.74
CA ARG A 332 -23.60 8.54 -12.74
C ARG A 332 -25.03 9.09 -12.73
N ARG A 333 -25.70 8.99 -11.58
CA ARG A 333 -27.08 9.43 -11.40
C ARG A 333 -27.22 10.94 -11.28
#